data_AF-A0A6N7GMK1-F1
#
_entry.id   AF-A0A6N7GMK1-F1
#
_cell.length_a   1.000
_cell.length_b   1.000
_cell.length_c   1.000
_cell.angle_alpha   90.00
_cell.angle_beta   90.00
_cell.angle_gamma   90.00
#
_symmetry.space_group_name_H-M   'P 1'
#
loop_
_entity.id
_entity.type
_entity.pdbx_description
1 polymer ?
#
loop_
_entity_poly.entity_id
_entity_poly.type
_entity_poly.pdbx_seq_one_letter_code
_entity_poly.pdbx_strand_id
1 'polypeptide(L)'
;MSTRQADGLRFSRLRRAFLAVMAMAVVTALALHSGRAFAQQAPGQVQLTAKQIEQYIAAFKELTPLFEKLDAADGKPDDKLMAAVTAAVKKFGFKDLDEYDQVVVSIVAVLDGVDPKTKQYTNPTEAIKKEITAVQADKTMKPDERKKALESLNAELDEVQTVEHPGNIKLVLKYFDKLNAIAQ
;
A
#
# COMPACT_ATOMS: atom_id res chain seq x y z
N MET A 1 10.06 26.80 11.14
CA MET A 1 9.68 25.44 10.71
C MET A 1 10.95 24.61 10.75
N SER A 2 11.09 23.72 11.74
CA SER A 2 12.36 23.03 12.00
C SER A 2 12.57 21.88 11.01
N THR A 3 13.82 21.63 10.61
CA THR A 3 14.22 20.70 9.54
C THR A 3 13.61 19.30 9.72
N ARG A 4 13.51 18.83 10.98
CA ARG A 4 12.91 17.51 11.30
C ARG A 4 11.42 17.39 11.02
N GLN A 5 10.63 18.45 11.21
CA GLN A 5 9.18 18.43 10.90
C GLN A 5 8.93 18.49 9.40
N ALA A 6 9.78 19.21 8.67
CA ALA A 6 9.74 19.22 7.21
C ALA A 6 10.12 17.83 6.66
N ASP A 7 11.07 17.14 7.27
CA ASP A 7 11.51 15.82 6.86
C ASP A 7 10.45 14.73 7.11
N GLY A 8 9.78 14.74 8.27
CA GLY A 8 8.68 13.80 8.58
C GLY A 8 7.48 13.95 7.63
N LEU A 9 7.03 15.19 7.40
CA LEU A 9 5.91 15.49 6.50
C LEU A 9 6.25 15.26 5.01
N ARG A 10 7.53 15.42 4.64
CA ARG A 10 8.01 15.06 3.29
C ARG A 10 8.12 13.56 3.13
N PHE A 11 8.56 12.85 4.16
CA PHE A 11 8.65 11.39 4.17
C PHE A 11 7.27 10.74 4.06
N SER A 12 6.25 11.23 4.77
CA SER A 12 4.88 10.72 4.65
C SER A 12 4.25 11.02 3.28
N ARG A 13 4.48 12.20 2.70
CA ARG A 13 4.00 12.53 1.34
C ARG A 13 4.70 11.75 0.22
N LEU A 14 6.00 11.54 0.34
CA LEU A 14 6.79 10.76 -0.64
C LEU A 14 6.47 9.26 -0.54
N ARG A 15 6.22 8.74 0.67
CA ARG A 15 5.70 7.37 0.90
C ARG A 15 4.33 7.19 0.25
N ARG A 16 3.36 8.08 0.51
CA ARG A 16 2.00 7.96 -0.03
C ARG A 16 1.95 7.99 -1.57
N ALA A 17 2.76 8.82 -2.23
CA ALA A 17 2.83 8.86 -3.69
C ALA A 17 3.43 7.57 -4.30
N PHE A 18 4.46 7.02 -3.66
CA PHE A 18 5.13 5.78 -4.09
C PHE A 18 4.26 4.53 -3.87
N LEU A 19 3.49 4.51 -2.79
CA LEU A 19 2.59 3.40 -2.44
C LEU A 19 1.32 3.39 -3.30
N ALA A 20 0.80 4.56 -3.68
CA ALA A 20 -0.37 4.66 -4.56
C ALA A 20 -0.14 4.04 -5.96
N VAL A 21 1.10 4.08 -6.46
CA VAL A 21 1.48 3.43 -7.74
C VAL A 21 1.56 1.90 -7.60
N MET A 22 1.94 1.39 -6.43
CA MET A 22 2.08 -0.05 -6.16
C MET A 22 0.77 -0.72 -5.73
N ALA A 23 -0.11 0.03 -5.06
CA ALA A 23 -1.35 -0.44 -4.46
C ALA A 23 -2.57 -0.28 -5.37
N MET A 24 -2.47 -0.64 -6.66
CA MET A 24 -3.65 -0.88 -7.49
C MET A 24 -4.32 -2.20 -7.06
N ALA A 25 -4.79 -2.27 -5.82
CA ALA A 25 -5.69 -3.31 -5.37
C ALA A 25 -7.05 -3.00 -5.97
N VAL A 26 -7.57 -3.93 -6.77
CA VAL A 26 -8.86 -3.72 -7.43
C VAL A 26 -9.96 -3.75 -6.39
N VAL A 27 -10.63 -2.62 -6.21
CA VAL A 27 -11.87 -2.56 -5.45
C VAL A 27 -12.97 -3.23 -6.30
N THR A 28 -13.06 -4.57 -6.23
CA THR A 28 -14.15 -5.39 -6.80
C THR A 28 -15.51 -5.04 -6.19
N ALA A 29 -16.13 -3.96 -6.66
CA ALA A 29 -17.55 -3.69 -6.43
C ALA A 29 -18.42 -4.37 -7.50
N LEU A 30 -18.43 -5.70 -7.60
CA LEU A 30 -19.43 -6.41 -8.41
C LEU A 30 -20.75 -6.54 -7.63
N ALA A 31 -21.50 -5.44 -7.56
CA ALA A 31 -22.85 -5.39 -6.98
C ALA A 31 -23.97 -5.81 -7.97
N LEU A 32 -23.66 -6.62 -8.97
CA LEU A 32 -24.65 -7.14 -9.92
C LEU A 32 -24.65 -8.66 -9.83
N HIS A 33 -25.44 -9.21 -8.89
CA HIS A 33 -26.21 -10.48 -8.99
C HIS A 33 -26.72 -11.01 -7.64
N SER A 34 -26.44 -10.35 -6.52
CA SER A 34 -27.15 -10.64 -5.26
C SER A 34 -27.10 -9.40 -4.38
N GLY A 35 -28.25 -8.88 -3.97
CA GLY A 35 -28.41 -7.63 -3.21
C GLY A 35 -27.81 -7.65 -1.79
N ARG A 36 -26.50 -7.84 -1.70
CA ARG A 36 -25.69 -7.63 -0.51
C ARG A 36 -24.79 -6.44 -0.78
N ALA A 37 -25.00 -5.36 -0.02
CA ALA A 37 -23.94 -4.39 0.20
C ALA A 37 -22.82 -5.12 0.95
N PHE A 38 -21.85 -5.66 0.20
CA PHE A 38 -20.58 -6.01 0.78
C PHE A 38 -19.83 -4.70 0.99
N ALA A 39 -19.65 -4.31 2.24
CA ALA A 39 -18.53 -3.47 2.58
C ALA A 39 -17.28 -4.20 2.06
N GLN A 40 -16.59 -3.58 1.11
CA GLN A 40 -15.36 -4.09 0.52
C GLN A 40 -14.38 -4.39 1.66
N GLN A 41 -14.22 -5.66 2.04
CA GLN A 41 -13.14 -6.04 2.95
C GLN A 41 -11.86 -5.99 2.14
N ALA A 42 -10.89 -5.18 2.58
CA ALA A 42 -9.55 -5.22 2.00
C ALA A 42 -9.05 -6.68 2.00
N PRO A 43 -8.37 -7.12 0.94
CA PRO A 43 -7.81 -8.46 0.89
C PRO A 43 -6.94 -8.70 2.13
N GLY A 44 -7.06 -9.87 2.76
CA GLY A 44 -6.17 -10.24 3.85
C GLY A 44 -4.72 -10.38 3.38
N GLN A 45 -3.74 -10.21 4.28
CA GLN A 45 -2.34 -10.46 3.91
C GLN A 45 -2.04 -11.96 3.89
N VAL A 46 -1.09 -12.36 3.05
CA VAL A 46 -0.59 -13.73 2.93
C VAL A 46 0.90 -13.79 3.23
N GLN A 47 1.36 -14.96 3.66
CA GLN A 47 2.78 -15.25 3.75
C GLN A 47 3.36 -15.28 2.32
N LEU A 48 4.16 -14.29 1.99
CA LEU A 48 4.74 -14.14 0.65
C LEU A 48 5.79 -15.22 0.38
N THR A 49 5.82 -15.65 -0.87
CA THR A 49 6.91 -16.43 -1.45
C THR A 49 7.75 -15.57 -2.40
N ALA A 50 9.01 -15.95 -2.60
CA ALA A 50 9.89 -15.28 -3.58
C ALA A 50 9.26 -15.26 -4.99
N LYS A 51 8.61 -16.37 -5.37
CA LYS A 51 7.93 -16.52 -6.65
C LYS A 51 6.80 -15.51 -6.81
N GLN A 52 5.95 -15.32 -5.80
CA GLN A 52 4.83 -14.36 -5.88
C GLN A 52 5.32 -12.92 -6.08
N ILE A 53 6.41 -12.51 -5.41
CA ILE A 53 7.00 -11.18 -5.62
C ILE A 53 7.57 -11.04 -7.04
N GLU A 54 8.24 -12.07 -7.54
CA GLU A 54 8.77 -12.09 -8.92
C GLU A 54 7.66 -12.04 -9.97
N GLN A 55 6.57 -12.77 -9.74
CA GLN A 55 5.37 -12.75 -10.58
C GLN A 55 4.71 -11.37 -10.57
N TYR A 56 4.58 -10.74 -9.42
CA TYR A 56 4.06 -9.37 -9.30
C TYR A 56 4.91 -8.38 -10.09
N ILE A 57 6.23 -8.40 -9.90
CA ILE A 57 7.16 -7.52 -10.64
C ILE A 57 7.06 -7.75 -12.15
N ALA A 58 6.98 -9.00 -12.60
CA ALA A 58 6.87 -9.33 -14.02
C ALA A 58 5.51 -8.88 -14.60
N ALA A 59 4.44 -8.96 -13.81
CA ALA A 59 3.09 -8.62 -14.23
C ALA A 59 2.84 -7.12 -14.29
N PHE A 60 3.54 -6.33 -13.46
CA PHE A 60 3.26 -4.92 -13.21
C PHE A 60 2.98 -4.13 -14.48
N LYS A 61 3.93 -4.08 -15.41
CA LYS A 61 3.81 -3.28 -16.66
C LYS A 61 2.62 -3.69 -17.54
N GLU A 62 2.24 -4.95 -17.57
CA GLU A 62 1.12 -5.44 -18.39
C GLU A 62 -0.22 -5.22 -17.69
N LEU A 63 -0.25 -5.31 -16.37
CA LEU A 63 -1.47 -5.13 -15.57
C LEU A 63 -1.80 -3.66 -15.30
N THR A 64 -0.83 -2.78 -15.11
CA THR A 64 -1.03 -1.34 -14.87
C THR A 64 -2.06 -0.70 -15.82
N PRO A 65 -1.92 -0.78 -17.16
CA PRO A 65 -2.90 -0.14 -18.05
C PRO A 65 -4.28 -0.82 -18.06
N LEU A 66 -4.40 -2.05 -17.56
CA LEU A 66 -5.69 -2.73 -17.38
C LEU A 66 -6.38 -2.23 -16.11
N PHE A 67 -5.63 -2.05 -15.02
CA PHE A 67 -6.15 -1.49 -13.78
C PHE A 67 -6.48 0.00 -13.89
N GLU A 68 -5.68 0.79 -14.61
CA GLU A 68 -6.04 2.20 -14.92
C GLU A 68 -7.38 2.31 -15.65
N LYS A 69 -7.67 1.39 -16.58
CA LYS A 69 -8.97 1.33 -17.26
C LYS A 69 -10.10 0.90 -16.32
N LEU A 70 -9.78 0.06 -15.34
CA LEU A 70 -10.73 -0.42 -14.35
C LEU A 70 -11.14 0.72 -13.41
N ASP A 71 -10.16 1.49 -12.94
CA ASP A 71 -10.38 2.66 -12.09
C ASP A 71 -11.16 3.75 -12.84
N ALA A 72 -10.89 3.93 -14.14
CA ALA A 72 -11.61 4.85 -15.00
C ALA A 72 -13.05 4.40 -15.35
N ALA A 73 -13.46 3.18 -14.98
CA ALA A 73 -14.79 2.65 -15.31
C ALA A 73 -15.88 3.04 -14.29
N ASP A 74 -15.60 3.96 -13.36
CA ASP A 74 -16.55 4.48 -12.35
C ASP A 74 -17.32 3.36 -11.61
N GLY A 75 -16.65 2.25 -11.30
CA GLY A 75 -17.24 1.10 -10.61
C GLY A 75 -18.15 0.21 -11.46
N LYS A 76 -18.18 0.40 -12.79
CA LYS A 76 -18.93 -0.42 -13.75
C LYS A 76 -18.04 -0.88 -14.90
N PRO A 77 -16.99 -1.69 -14.62
CA PRO A 77 -16.17 -2.26 -15.68
C PRO A 77 -17.01 -3.21 -16.54
N ASP A 78 -16.80 -3.17 -17.86
CA ASP A 78 -17.44 -4.13 -18.76
C ASP A 78 -16.84 -5.53 -18.61
N ASP A 79 -17.62 -6.56 -18.96
CA ASP A 79 -17.23 -7.97 -18.81
C ASP A 79 -15.94 -8.33 -19.57
N LYS A 80 -15.67 -7.65 -20.69
CA LYS A 80 -14.48 -7.88 -21.51
C LYS A 80 -13.24 -7.32 -20.82
N LEU A 81 -13.34 -6.17 -20.16
CA LEU A 81 -12.26 -5.61 -19.33
C LEU A 81 -11.95 -6.53 -18.14
N MET A 82 -12.98 -7.02 -17.43
CA MET A 82 -12.80 -7.97 -16.33
C MET A 82 -12.18 -9.29 -16.78
N ALA A 83 -12.58 -9.80 -17.95
CA ALA A 83 -11.98 -10.99 -18.54
C ALA A 83 -10.51 -10.76 -18.93
N ALA A 84 -10.16 -9.59 -19.47
CA ALA A 84 -8.79 -9.24 -19.82
C ALA A 84 -7.88 -9.15 -18.58
N VAL A 85 -8.35 -8.51 -17.51
CA VAL A 85 -7.65 -8.45 -16.21
C VAL A 85 -7.40 -9.87 -15.68
N THR A 86 -8.46 -10.70 -15.61
CA THR A 86 -8.36 -12.08 -15.11
C THR A 86 -7.39 -12.92 -15.93
N ALA A 87 -7.43 -12.79 -17.27
CA ALA A 87 -6.53 -13.51 -18.16
C ALA A 87 -5.07 -13.07 -17.96
N ALA A 88 -4.82 -11.77 -17.81
CA ALA A 88 -3.49 -11.23 -17.57
C ALA A 88 -2.94 -11.69 -16.21
N VAL A 89 -3.73 -11.63 -15.14
CA VAL A 89 -3.33 -12.14 -13.81
C VAL A 89 -2.93 -13.62 -13.89
N LYS A 90 -3.76 -14.46 -14.54
CA LYS A 90 -3.46 -15.88 -14.74
C LYS A 90 -2.23 -16.14 -15.60
N LYS A 91 -1.97 -15.30 -16.62
CA LYS A 91 -0.78 -15.39 -17.47
C LYS A 91 0.52 -15.32 -16.65
N PHE A 92 0.55 -14.54 -15.58
CA PHE A 92 1.70 -14.43 -14.68
C PHE A 92 1.73 -15.49 -13.57
N GLY A 93 0.78 -16.42 -13.59
CA GLY A 93 0.77 -17.60 -12.73
C GLY A 93 0.16 -17.37 -11.34
N PHE A 94 -0.65 -16.32 -11.18
CA PHE A 94 -1.60 -16.21 -10.08
C PHE A 94 -2.84 -17.05 -10.38
N LYS A 95 -3.47 -17.61 -9.35
CA LYS A 95 -4.69 -18.42 -9.45
C LYS A 95 -5.87 -17.60 -9.95
N ASP A 96 -6.06 -16.42 -9.38
CA ASP A 96 -7.16 -15.50 -9.59
C ASP A 96 -6.77 -14.08 -9.14
N LEU A 97 -7.69 -13.13 -9.31
CA LEU A 97 -7.50 -11.74 -8.88
C LEU A 97 -7.39 -11.63 -7.36
N ASP A 98 -8.09 -12.48 -6.60
CA ASP A 98 -8.02 -12.51 -5.14
C ASP A 98 -6.59 -12.83 -4.65
N GLU A 99 -5.93 -13.86 -5.22
CA GLU A 99 -4.54 -14.16 -4.88
C GLU A 99 -3.60 -12.99 -5.25
N TYR A 100 -3.81 -12.37 -6.42
CA TYR A 100 -3.04 -11.20 -6.83
C TYR A 100 -3.18 -10.06 -5.82
N ASP A 101 -4.41 -9.71 -5.45
CA ASP A 101 -4.70 -8.63 -4.51
C ASP A 101 -4.10 -8.91 -3.12
N GLN A 102 -4.21 -10.15 -2.63
CA GLN A 102 -3.57 -10.60 -1.38
C GLN A 102 -2.04 -10.43 -1.41
N VAL A 103 -1.40 -10.76 -2.53
CA VAL A 103 0.05 -10.56 -2.72
C VAL A 103 0.39 -9.07 -2.72
N VAL A 104 -0.39 -8.24 -3.42
CA VAL A 104 -0.18 -6.79 -3.49
C VAL A 104 -0.26 -6.15 -2.10
N VAL A 105 -1.34 -6.38 -1.35
CA VAL A 105 -1.51 -5.79 -0.01
C VAL A 105 -0.41 -6.25 0.95
N SER A 106 0.08 -7.48 0.81
CA SER A 106 1.17 -8.01 1.62
C SER A 106 2.52 -7.34 1.31
N ILE A 107 2.76 -7.00 0.04
CA ILE A 107 3.96 -6.26 -0.38
C ILE A 107 3.86 -4.81 0.11
N VAL A 108 2.72 -4.16 -0.11
CA VAL A 108 2.46 -2.75 0.25
C VAL A 108 2.59 -2.55 1.76
N ALA A 109 1.96 -3.41 2.58
CA ALA A 109 2.03 -3.31 4.03
C ALA A 109 3.47 -3.34 4.58
N VAL A 110 4.39 -4.07 3.92
CA VAL A 110 5.81 -4.04 4.28
C VAL A 110 6.48 -2.79 3.76
N LEU A 111 6.28 -2.43 2.49
CA LEU A 111 6.88 -1.24 1.87
C LEU A 111 6.50 0.03 2.61
N ASP A 112 5.30 0.10 3.20
CA ASP A 112 4.88 1.19 4.07
C ASP A 112 5.93 1.46 5.15
N GLY A 113 6.49 0.43 5.78
CA GLY A 113 7.51 0.57 6.82
C GLY A 113 8.95 0.75 6.34
N VAL A 114 9.22 0.68 5.03
CA VAL A 114 10.59 0.77 4.50
C VAL A 114 10.95 2.23 4.20
N ASP A 115 12.06 2.69 4.79
CA ASP A 115 12.69 3.94 4.35
C ASP A 115 13.41 3.72 3.01
N PRO A 116 13.04 4.42 1.92
CA PRO A 116 13.58 4.15 0.59
C PRO A 116 15.05 4.53 0.41
N LYS A 117 15.63 5.33 1.32
CA LYS A 117 17.04 5.72 1.27
C LYS A 117 17.92 4.73 2.00
N THR A 118 17.50 4.34 3.20
CA THR A 118 18.30 3.47 4.09
C THR A 118 17.97 2.00 3.91
N LYS A 119 16.84 1.68 3.25
CA LYS A 119 16.27 0.33 3.11
C LYS A 119 16.01 -0.36 4.45
N GLN A 120 15.84 0.42 5.50
CA GLN A 120 15.53 -0.10 6.82
C GLN A 120 14.02 -0.13 7.01
N TYR A 121 13.53 -1.27 7.49
CA TYR A 121 12.15 -1.38 7.93
C TYR A 121 12.03 -0.84 9.36
N THR A 122 11.08 0.06 9.57
CA THR A 122 10.61 0.48 10.88
C THR A 122 9.12 0.19 10.95
N ASN A 123 8.66 -0.39 12.06
CA ASN A 123 7.23 -0.60 12.27
C ASN A 123 6.49 0.76 12.19
N PRO A 124 5.58 0.97 11.22
CA PRO A 124 4.94 2.27 11.03
C PRO A 124 4.15 2.72 12.26
N THR A 125 3.43 1.81 12.91
CA THR A 125 2.66 2.06 14.13
C THR A 125 3.56 2.57 15.26
N GLU A 126 4.72 1.94 15.46
CA GLU A 126 5.67 2.37 16.49
C GLU A 126 6.31 3.71 16.17
N ALA A 127 6.64 3.94 14.89
CA ALA A 127 7.22 5.21 14.43
C ALA A 127 6.25 6.38 14.65
N ILE A 128 4.98 6.23 14.26
CA ILE A 128 3.96 7.27 14.43
C ILE A 128 3.67 7.52 15.91
N LYS A 129 3.56 6.47 16.74
CA LYS A 129 3.39 6.63 18.21
C LYS A 129 4.56 7.38 18.85
N LYS A 130 5.79 7.13 18.39
CA LYS A 130 6.99 7.86 18.84
C LYS A 130 6.93 9.32 18.41
N GLU A 131 6.47 9.61 17.20
CA GLU A 131 6.29 10.98 16.70
C GLU A 131 5.20 11.74 17.46
N ILE A 132 4.05 11.10 17.74
CA ILE A 132 2.99 11.65 18.61
C ILE A 132 3.57 12.06 19.96
N THR A 133 4.33 11.17 20.58
CA THR A 133 4.97 11.44 21.88
C THR A 133 5.95 12.63 21.80
N ALA A 134 6.75 12.70 20.73
CA ALA A 134 7.68 13.80 20.51
C ALA A 134 6.96 15.15 20.31
N VAL A 135 5.87 15.17 19.54
CA VAL A 135 5.04 16.37 19.31
C VAL A 135 4.33 16.82 20.59
N GLN A 136 3.86 15.88 21.42
CA GLN A 136 3.28 16.20 22.74
C GLN A 136 4.32 16.82 23.69
N ALA A 137 5.56 16.35 23.66
CA ALA A 137 6.65 16.85 24.50
C ALA A 137 7.27 18.18 24.00
N ASP A 138 7.08 18.53 22.72
CA ASP A 138 7.64 19.74 22.13
C ASP A 138 6.91 21.01 22.62
N LYS A 139 7.49 21.65 23.63
CA LYS A 139 7.00 22.91 24.20
C LYS A 139 7.22 24.12 23.28
N THR A 140 8.02 23.99 22.23
CA THR A 140 8.35 25.09 21.31
C THR A 140 7.32 25.25 20.18
N MET A 141 6.51 24.22 19.91
CA MET A 141 5.41 24.30 18.97
C MET A 141 4.27 25.19 19.48
N LYS A 142 3.69 25.98 18.57
CA LYS A 142 2.47 26.73 18.86
C LYS A 142 1.31 25.76 19.13
N PRO A 143 0.36 26.09 20.03
CA PRO A 143 -0.76 25.21 20.35
C PRO A 143 -1.54 24.71 19.14
N ASP A 144 -1.88 25.59 18.20
CA ASP A 144 -2.66 25.22 17.02
C ASP A 144 -1.88 24.32 16.04
N GLU A 145 -0.57 24.56 15.89
CA GLU A 145 0.31 23.73 15.05
C GLU A 145 0.46 22.33 15.66
N ARG A 146 0.65 22.25 16.99
CA ARG A 146 0.71 20.97 17.71
C ARG A 146 -0.59 20.20 17.60
N LYS A 147 -1.74 20.87 17.76
CA LYS A 147 -3.05 20.23 17.61
C LYS A 147 -3.21 19.61 16.21
N LYS A 148 -2.94 20.38 15.14
CA LYS A 148 -3.03 19.87 13.76
C LYS A 148 -2.07 18.72 13.49
N ALA A 149 -0.84 18.80 14.01
CA ALA A 149 0.13 17.73 13.87
C ALA A 149 -0.35 16.43 14.54
N LEU A 150 -0.89 16.53 15.76
CA LEU A 150 -1.44 15.38 16.47
C LEU A 150 -2.68 14.81 15.78
N GLU A 151 -3.59 15.65 15.28
CA GLU A 151 -4.74 15.19 14.48
C GLU A 151 -4.29 14.42 13.24
N SER A 152 -3.31 14.94 12.49
CA SER A 152 -2.76 14.27 11.32
C SER A 152 -2.08 12.94 11.66
N LEU A 153 -1.30 12.89 12.74
CA LEU A 153 -0.59 11.67 13.14
C LEU A 153 -1.53 10.60 13.67
N ASN A 154 -2.60 10.97 14.40
CA ASN A 154 -3.60 10.01 14.85
C ASN A 154 -4.41 9.46 13.66
N ALA A 155 -4.80 10.32 12.71
CA ALA A 155 -5.44 9.86 11.48
C ALA A 155 -4.54 8.90 10.69
N GLU A 156 -3.24 9.18 10.59
CA GLU A 156 -2.29 8.26 9.97
C GLU A 156 -2.18 6.94 10.74
N LEU A 157 -2.15 6.99 12.08
CA LEU A 157 -2.09 5.80 12.93
C LEU A 157 -3.30 4.87 12.74
N ASP A 158 -4.48 5.43 12.51
CA ASP A 158 -5.71 4.68 12.25
C ASP A 158 -5.74 4.02 10.86
N GLU A 159 -4.98 4.56 9.91
CA GLU A 159 -4.87 4.04 8.53
C GLU A 159 -3.74 3.01 8.35
N VAL A 160 -2.82 2.88 9.32
CA VAL A 160 -1.67 1.97 9.19
C VAL A 160 -2.13 0.51 9.04
N GLN A 161 -1.73 -0.11 7.94
CA GLN A 161 -1.80 -1.56 7.80
C GLN A 161 -0.66 -2.20 8.59
N THR A 162 -1.01 -3.05 9.56
CA THR A 162 -0.02 -3.82 10.31
C THR A 162 0.47 -4.99 9.47
N VAL A 163 1.78 -5.23 9.42
CA VAL A 163 2.33 -6.43 8.77
C VAL A 163 1.91 -7.68 9.56
N GLU A 164 1.06 -8.52 8.96
CA GLU A 164 0.52 -9.73 9.59
C GLU A 164 1.53 -10.89 9.57
N HIS A 165 2.42 -10.90 8.59
CA HIS A 165 3.41 -11.96 8.36
C HIS A 165 4.84 -11.40 8.46
N PRO A 166 5.49 -11.41 9.65
CA PRO A 166 6.80 -10.80 9.83
C PRO A 166 7.90 -11.34 8.90
N GLY A 167 7.77 -12.58 8.43
CA GLY A 167 8.67 -13.18 7.43
C GLY A 167 8.70 -12.43 6.10
N ASN A 168 7.62 -11.71 5.76
CA ASN A 168 7.53 -10.89 4.56
C ASN A 168 8.53 -9.74 4.57
N ILE A 169 8.89 -9.19 5.75
CA ILE A 169 9.80 -8.05 5.88
C ILE A 169 11.15 -8.37 5.22
N LYS A 170 11.78 -9.48 5.63
CA LYS A 170 13.07 -9.91 5.08
C LYS A 170 12.98 -10.16 3.57
N LEU A 171 11.86 -10.72 3.12
CA LEU A 171 11.68 -11.08 1.73
C LEU A 171 11.47 -9.84 0.86
N VAL A 172 10.57 -8.93 1.20
CA VAL A 172 10.33 -7.69 0.46
C VAL A 172 11.59 -6.82 0.43
N LEU A 173 12.33 -6.71 1.55
CA LEU A 173 13.61 -5.99 1.57
C LEU A 173 14.64 -6.57 0.59
N LYS A 174 14.66 -7.89 0.39
CA LYS A 174 15.52 -8.54 -0.62
C LYS A 174 15.16 -8.12 -2.06
N TYR A 175 13.89 -7.85 -2.33
CA TYR A 175 13.40 -7.44 -3.65
C TYR A 175 13.18 -5.92 -3.77
N PHE A 176 13.52 -5.14 -2.74
CA PHE A 176 13.18 -3.72 -2.64
C PHE A 176 13.58 -2.92 -3.88
N ASP A 177 14.81 -3.08 -4.38
CA ASP A 177 15.26 -2.31 -5.54
C ASP A 177 14.42 -2.58 -6.80
N LYS A 178 13.98 -3.82 -7.00
CA LYS A 178 13.14 -4.19 -8.15
C LYS A 178 11.72 -3.67 -7.99
N LEU A 179 11.16 -3.78 -6.79
CA LEU A 179 9.85 -3.23 -6.44
C LEU A 179 9.84 -1.70 -6.55
N ASN A 180 10.91 -1.05 -6.12
CA ASN A 180 11.07 0.39 -6.21
C ASN A 180 11.25 0.87 -7.66
N ALA A 181 11.88 0.08 -8.52
CA ALA A 181 12.06 0.43 -9.92
C ALA A 181 10.73 0.42 -10.72
N ILE A 182 9.76 -0.42 -10.34
CA ILE A 182 8.45 -0.48 -11.01
C ILE A 182 7.45 0.56 -10.46
N ALA A 183 7.73 1.15 -9.30
CA ALA A 183 6.90 2.16 -8.67
C ALA A 183 7.21 3.62 -9.10
N GLN A 184 8.22 3.81 -9.96
CA GLN A 184 8.69 5.11 -10.48
C GLN A 184 8.11 5.42 -11.85
#